data_AF-A0A1W9SM79-F1
#
_entry.id   AF-A0A1W9SM79-F1
#
_cell.length_a   1.000
_cell.length_b   1.000
_cell.length_c   1.000
_cell.angle_alpha   90.00
_cell.angle_beta   90.00
_cell.angle_gamma   90.00
#
_symmetry.space_group_name_H-M   'P 1'
#
loop_
_entity.id
_entity.type
_entity.pdbx_description
1 polymer ?
#
loop_
_entity_poly.entity_id
_entity_poly.type
_entity_poly.pdbx_seq_one_letter_code
_entity_poly.pdbx_strand_id
1 'polypeptide(L)'
;MKIEHKGDIRLSNDDKSVISVSLSGYLKIYKKTFGNKRGIEIVNVNGKLSYSYYSGNKKLPFEPEGSNWLAEILLEVIRKTGIDAERRAARIYKKGGITAVLEEVAEIPYDSEKNKTLGNLKISKFSNSQKASYLKVVKSMSYDSEKAKALILYDADYHDNKNLSILYFTILKGMSYDSYRGKALNNLLVG
;
A
#
# COMPACT_ATOMS: atom_id res chain seq x y z
N MET A 1 -10.35 9.29 -10.56
CA MET A 1 -9.67 10.09 -9.52
C MET A 1 -8.24 10.31 -9.98
N LYS A 2 -7.69 11.50 -9.80
CA LYS A 2 -6.30 11.84 -10.13
C LYS A 2 -5.58 12.18 -8.82
N ILE A 3 -4.42 11.57 -8.60
CA ILE A 3 -3.61 11.79 -7.41
C ILE A 3 -2.18 12.05 -7.87
N GLU A 4 -1.57 13.11 -7.37
CA GLU A 4 -0.15 13.41 -7.57
C GLU A 4 0.46 13.69 -6.21
N HIS A 5 1.65 13.16 -5.95
CA HIS A 5 2.35 13.44 -4.70
C HIS A 5 3.87 13.44 -4.89
N LYS A 6 4.55 14.16 -4.00
CA LYS A 6 6.01 14.21 -3.94
C LYS A 6 6.45 14.34 -2.50
N GLY A 7 7.53 13.64 -2.16
CA GLY A 7 8.15 13.69 -0.84
C GLY A 7 7.55 12.72 0.16
N ASP A 8 8.08 12.75 1.39
CA ASP A 8 7.57 11.96 2.52
C ASP A 8 6.30 12.63 3.07
N ILE A 9 5.20 11.88 3.08
CA ILE A 9 3.89 12.32 3.58
C ILE A 9 3.56 11.46 4.79
N ARG A 10 3.22 12.11 5.92
CA ARG A 10 2.79 11.46 7.15
C ARG A 10 1.32 11.72 7.40
N LEU A 11 0.59 10.68 7.75
CA LEU A 11 -0.85 10.74 7.99
C LEU A 11 -1.17 10.60 9.47
N SER A 12 -2.36 11.05 9.85
CA SER A 12 -2.90 10.85 11.19
C SER A 12 -3.13 9.38 11.52
N ASN A 13 -3.19 9.06 12.81
CA ASN A 13 -3.37 7.68 13.27
C ASN A 13 -4.73 7.05 12.91
N ASP A 14 -5.71 7.89 12.57
CA ASP A 14 -7.04 7.52 12.13
C ASP A 14 -7.21 7.58 10.60
N ASP A 15 -6.13 7.89 9.86
CA ASP A 15 -6.11 8.02 8.40
C ASP A 15 -7.10 9.07 7.86
N LYS A 16 -7.35 10.14 8.62
CA LYS A 16 -8.29 11.22 8.26
C LYS A 16 -7.64 12.56 7.91
N SER A 17 -6.37 12.76 8.23
CA SER A 17 -5.66 14.01 7.92
C SER A 17 -4.18 13.79 7.60
N VAL A 18 -3.54 14.85 7.07
CA VAL A 18 -2.10 14.89 6.80
C VAL A 18 -1.40 15.63 7.95
N ILE A 19 -0.44 14.98 8.59
CA ILE A 19 0.36 15.56 9.68
C ILE A 19 1.54 16.37 9.10
N SER A 20 2.22 15.82 8.10
CA SER A 20 3.37 16.48 7.50
C SER A 20 3.57 16.07 6.05
N VAL A 21 4.18 16.97 5.31
CA VAL A 21 4.73 16.75 3.97
C VAL A 21 6.16 17.26 4.02
N SER A 22 7.13 16.53 3.46
CA SER A 22 8.53 16.98 3.45
C SER A 22 8.70 18.32 2.72
N LEU A 23 9.83 19.01 2.94
CA LEU A 23 10.15 20.26 2.25
C LEU A 23 10.03 20.10 0.72
N SER A 24 9.42 21.08 0.06
CA SER A 24 9.12 21.06 -1.38
C SER A 24 8.26 19.87 -1.86
N GLY A 25 7.65 19.13 -0.94
CA GLY A 25 6.71 18.06 -1.22
C GLY A 25 5.27 18.57 -1.34
N TYR A 26 4.41 17.71 -1.87
CA TYR A 26 2.98 18.02 -2.02
C TYR A 26 2.13 16.75 -2.11
N LEU A 27 0.83 16.91 -1.87
CA LEU A 27 -0.23 15.96 -2.19
C LEU A 27 -1.36 16.70 -2.89
N LYS A 28 -1.71 16.28 -4.11
CA LYS A 28 -2.81 16.83 -4.89
C LYS A 28 -3.79 15.71 -5.21
N ILE A 29 -5.05 15.93 -4.87
CA ILE A 29 -6.12 14.96 -5.04
C ILE A 29 -7.26 15.64 -5.79
N TYR A 30 -7.67 15.07 -6.92
CA TYR A 30 -8.87 15.52 -7.64
C TYR A 30 -9.78 14.34 -7.94
N LYS A 31 -11.06 14.47 -7.60
CA LYS A 31 -12.08 13.45 -7.86
C LYS A 31 -13.26 14.10 -8.56
N LYS A 32 -13.77 13.42 -9.60
CA LYS A 32 -15.02 13.78 -10.29
C LYS A 32 -16.03 12.68 -10.03
N THR A 33 -17.20 13.04 -9.51
CA THR A 33 -18.29 12.13 -9.18
C THR A 33 -19.61 12.78 -9.59
N PHE A 34 -20.39 12.11 -10.45
CA PHE A 34 -21.68 12.63 -10.96
C PHE A 34 -21.65 14.12 -11.38
N GLY A 35 -20.64 14.52 -12.14
CA GLY A 35 -20.47 15.91 -12.61
C GLY A 35 -19.78 16.85 -11.62
N ASN A 36 -19.79 16.56 -10.32
CA ASN A 36 -19.12 17.36 -9.30
C ASN A 36 -17.63 17.04 -9.23
N LYS A 37 -16.78 18.05 -9.47
CA LYS A 37 -15.33 17.96 -9.30
C LYS A 37 -14.94 18.57 -7.96
N ARG A 38 -14.22 17.82 -7.14
CA ARG A 38 -13.58 18.33 -5.92
C ARG A 38 -12.06 18.16 -6.01
N GLY A 39 -11.33 19.07 -5.37
CA GLY A 39 -9.87 19.09 -5.37
C GLY A 39 -9.31 19.50 -4.01
N ILE A 40 -8.26 18.83 -3.56
CA ILE A 40 -7.45 19.23 -2.40
C ILE A 40 -5.99 19.28 -2.85
N GLU A 41 -5.31 20.37 -2.53
CA GLU A 41 -3.87 20.50 -2.63
C GLU A 41 -3.28 20.80 -1.26
N ILE A 42 -2.31 19.99 -0.85
CA ILE A 42 -1.59 20.11 0.42
C ILE A 42 -0.12 20.28 0.08
N VAL A 43 0.47 21.39 0.49
CA VAL A 43 1.87 21.72 0.22
C VAL A 43 2.57 22.12 1.52
N ASN A 44 3.87 21.86 1.62
CA ASN A 44 4.69 22.40 2.69
C ASN A 44 5.20 23.80 2.30
N VAL A 45 4.81 24.82 3.07
CA VAL A 45 5.29 26.20 2.98
C VAL A 45 6.05 26.52 4.26
N ASN A 46 7.38 26.60 4.17
CA ASN A 46 8.27 26.95 5.29
C ASN A 46 8.01 26.11 6.56
N GLY A 47 7.84 24.79 6.40
CA GLY A 47 7.62 23.87 7.52
C GLY A 47 6.17 23.77 7.98
N LYS A 48 5.25 24.56 7.42
CA LYS A 48 3.81 24.51 7.73
C LYS A 48 3.02 23.96 6.55
N LEU A 49 1.97 23.20 6.83
CA LEU A 49 1.06 22.72 5.79
C LEU A 49 0.10 23.83 5.37
N SER A 50 -0.01 24.04 4.06
CA SER A 50 -1.01 24.91 3.45
C SER A 50 -1.98 24.05 2.64
N TYR A 51 -3.28 24.30 2.85
CA TYR A 51 -4.37 23.57 2.23
C TYR A 51 -5.13 24.46 1.24
N SER A 52 -5.43 23.93 0.06
CA SER A 52 -6.36 24.54 -0.88
C SER A 52 -7.45 23.55 -1.24
N TYR A 53 -8.71 23.91 -0.97
CA TYR A 53 -9.88 23.12 -1.34
C TYR A 53 -10.60 23.76 -2.53
N TYR A 54 -11.07 22.91 -3.44
CA TYR A 54 -11.77 23.29 -4.65
C TYR A 54 -13.07 22.50 -4.76
N SER A 55 -14.16 23.20 -5.08
CA SER A 55 -15.44 22.60 -5.46
C SER A 55 -15.90 23.22 -6.79
N GLY A 56 -16.03 22.39 -7.82
CA GLY A 56 -16.16 22.83 -9.20
C GLY A 56 -14.94 23.66 -9.63
N ASN A 57 -15.19 24.89 -10.05
CA ASN A 57 -14.16 25.85 -10.49
C ASN A 57 -13.81 26.89 -9.40
N LYS A 58 -14.35 26.76 -8.19
CA LYS A 58 -14.15 27.73 -7.10
C LYS A 58 -13.17 27.17 -6.07
N LYS A 59 -12.23 28.02 -5.63
CA LYS A 59 -11.45 27.79 -4.41
C LYS A 59 -12.31 28.20 -3.21
N LEU A 60 -12.40 27.34 -2.22
CA LEU A 60 -13.19 27.54 -0.99
C LEU A 60 -12.28 27.44 0.24
N PRO A 61 -12.73 27.94 1.41
CA PRO A 61 -12.09 27.62 2.68
C PRO A 61 -11.90 26.10 2.83
N PHE A 62 -10.79 25.69 3.45
CA PHE A 62 -10.54 24.28 3.71
C PHE A 62 -11.46 23.73 4.80
N GLU A 63 -11.78 24.54 5.81
CA GLU A 63 -12.65 24.15 6.90
C GLU A 63 -14.08 24.67 6.71
N PRO A 64 -15.11 23.88 7.08
CA PRO A 64 -15.05 22.46 7.45
C PRO A 64 -15.15 21.48 6.26
N GLU A 65 -15.58 21.93 5.09
CA GLU A 65 -15.96 21.00 4.00
C GLU A 65 -14.78 20.28 3.37
N GLY A 66 -13.65 20.97 3.23
CA GLY A 66 -12.42 20.40 2.67
C GLY A 66 -11.79 19.36 3.60
N SER A 67 -11.77 19.62 4.91
CA SER A 67 -11.25 18.65 5.90
C SER A 67 -12.14 17.41 6.00
N ASN A 68 -13.47 17.58 6.00
CA ASN A 68 -14.42 16.47 5.95
C ASN A 68 -14.23 15.63 4.67
N TRP A 69 -14.13 16.30 3.52
CA TRP A 69 -13.92 15.60 2.25
C TRP A 69 -12.56 14.90 2.17
N LEU A 70 -11.50 15.46 2.78
CA LEU A 70 -10.21 14.77 2.92
C LEU A 70 -10.39 13.46 3.69
N ALA A 71 -11.02 13.52 4.87
CA ALA A 71 -11.22 12.35 5.72
C ALA A 71 -12.01 11.24 5.02
N GLU A 72 -13.00 11.60 4.19
CA GLU A 72 -13.80 10.65 3.40
C GLU A 72 -12.98 9.90 2.35
N ILE A 73 -12.04 10.57 1.67
CA ILE A 73 -11.33 10.00 0.51
C ILE A 73 -9.92 9.49 0.85
N LEU A 74 -9.36 9.85 2.00
CA LEU A 74 -7.94 9.64 2.29
C LEU A 74 -7.58 8.14 2.30
N LEU A 75 -8.45 7.27 2.79
CA LEU A 75 -8.21 5.82 2.73
C LEU A 75 -8.08 5.29 1.28
N GLU A 76 -8.93 5.77 0.36
CA GLU A 76 -8.83 5.43 -1.06
C GLU A 76 -7.50 5.93 -1.66
N VAL A 77 -7.07 7.14 -1.27
CA VAL A 77 -5.79 7.73 -1.70
C VAL A 77 -4.61 6.88 -1.21
N ILE A 78 -4.61 6.49 0.07
CA ILE A 78 -3.58 5.65 0.67
C ILE A 78 -3.44 4.34 -0.12
N ARG A 79 -4.56 3.62 -0.32
CA ARG A 79 -4.55 2.32 -1.03
C ARG A 79 -4.10 2.45 -2.48
N LYS A 80 -4.37 3.58 -3.15
CA LYS A 80 -3.99 3.80 -4.54
C LYS A 80 -2.55 4.26 -4.76
N THR A 81 -1.89 4.82 -3.76
CA THR A 81 -0.57 5.47 -3.93
C THR A 81 0.52 4.93 -3.03
N GLY A 82 0.13 4.22 -1.97
CA GLY A 82 1.05 3.76 -0.93
C GLY A 82 1.66 4.89 -0.11
N ILE A 83 1.09 6.10 -0.11
CA ILE A 83 1.54 7.15 0.80
C ILE A 83 1.44 6.67 2.25
N ASP A 84 2.50 6.87 3.01
CA ASP A 84 2.62 6.43 4.41
C ASP A 84 2.38 4.91 4.62
N ALA A 85 2.49 4.08 3.57
CA ALA A 85 2.10 2.66 3.62
C ALA A 85 2.82 1.88 4.74
N GLU A 86 4.12 2.06 4.88
CA GLU A 86 4.92 1.35 5.90
C GLU A 86 4.51 1.72 7.32
N ARG A 87 4.32 3.02 7.61
CA ARG A 87 3.93 3.49 8.95
C ARG A 87 2.49 3.07 9.24
N ARG A 88 1.61 3.11 8.24
CA ARG A 88 0.24 2.63 8.38
C ARG A 88 0.19 1.12 8.61
N ALA A 89 0.98 0.34 7.88
CA ALA A 89 1.10 -1.10 8.10
C ALA A 89 1.55 -1.40 9.54
N ALA A 90 2.52 -0.65 10.07
CA ALA A 90 2.93 -0.77 11.47
C ALA A 90 1.79 -0.41 12.46
N ARG A 91 0.98 0.61 12.18
CA ARG A 91 -0.22 0.96 12.98
C ARG A 91 -1.25 -0.17 12.95
N ILE A 92 -1.52 -0.78 11.79
CA ILE A 92 -2.45 -1.90 11.64
C ILE A 92 -1.93 -3.14 12.37
N TYR A 93 -0.65 -3.47 12.17
CA TYR A 93 0.01 -4.58 12.84
C TYR A 93 -0.08 -4.47 14.36
N LYS A 94 0.14 -3.27 14.92
CA LYS A 94 0.01 -3.04 16.37
C LYS A 94 -1.41 -3.30 16.88
N LYS A 95 -2.45 -3.07 16.06
CA LYS A 95 -3.86 -3.23 16.45
C LYS A 95 -4.37 -4.66 16.30
N GLY A 96 -4.01 -5.35 15.22
CA GLY A 96 -4.60 -6.65 14.85
C GLY A 96 -3.60 -7.70 14.37
N GLY A 97 -2.30 -7.47 14.58
CA GLY A 97 -1.24 -8.36 14.14
C GLY A 97 -1.16 -8.47 12.62
N ILE A 98 -0.51 -9.54 12.15
CA ILE A 98 -0.32 -9.78 10.71
C ILE A 98 -1.62 -10.04 9.97
N THR A 99 -2.61 -10.70 10.59
CA THR A 99 -3.90 -10.98 9.93
C THR A 99 -4.56 -9.70 9.45
N ALA A 100 -4.62 -8.67 10.30
CA ALA A 100 -5.17 -7.37 9.93
C ALA A 100 -4.38 -6.65 8.82
N VAL A 101 -3.05 -6.84 8.77
CA VAL A 101 -2.23 -6.29 7.67
C VAL A 101 -2.55 -7.01 6.35
N LEU A 102 -2.67 -8.33 6.35
CA LEU A 102 -2.99 -9.09 5.14
C LEU A 102 -4.40 -8.79 4.61
N GLU A 103 -5.37 -8.57 5.51
CA GLU A 103 -6.70 -8.08 5.16
C GLU A 103 -6.64 -6.71 4.48
N GLU A 104 -5.85 -5.77 5.02
CA GLU A 104 -5.65 -4.48 4.37
C GLU A 104 -4.98 -4.62 2.99
N VAL A 105 -3.99 -5.50 2.85
CA VAL A 105 -3.31 -5.71 1.56
C VAL A 105 -4.25 -6.28 0.50
N ALA A 106 -5.23 -7.10 0.89
CA ALA A 106 -6.25 -7.61 -0.02
C ALA A 106 -7.12 -6.49 -0.63
N GLU A 107 -7.28 -5.38 0.09
CA GLU A 107 -8.07 -4.20 -0.33
C GLU A 107 -7.29 -3.23 -1.23
N ILE A 108 -5.98 -3.41 -1.38
CA ILE A 108 -5.13 -2.55 -2.19
C ILE A 108 -5.26 -2.94 -3.68
N PRO A 109 -5.60 -1.99 -4.58
CA PRO A 109 -5.86 -2.30 -5.99
C PRO A 109 -4.61 -2.54 -6.84
N TYR A 110 -3.45 -2.03 -6.43
CA TYR A 110 -2.22 -2.10 -7.22
C TYR A 110 -1.17 -2.96 -6.53
N ASP A 111 -0.63 -3.94 -7.26
CA ASP A 111 0.32 -4.90 -6.69
C ASP A 111 1.61 -4.24 -6.19
N SER A 112 2.06 -3.16 -6.82
CA SER A 112 3.20 -2.37 -6.33
C SER A 112 2.95 -1.81 -4.93
N GLU A 113 1.73 -1.36 -4.66
CA GLU A 113 1.33 -0.78 -3.37
C GLU A 113 1.07 -1.86 -2.33
N LYS A 114 0.62 -3.06 -2.76
CA LYS A 114 0.61 -4.26 -1.91
C LYS A 114 2.03 -4.55 -1.42
N ASN A 115 3.00 -4.59 -2.34
CA ASN A 115 4.40 -4.86 -1.99
C ASN A 115 5.00 -3.80 -1.06
N LYS A 116 4.71 -2.51 -1.26
CA LYS A 116 5.14 -1.47 -0.29
C LYS A 116 4.58 -1.73 1.11
N THR A 117 3.34 -2.17 1.21
CA THR A 117 2.68 -2.49 2.49
C THR A 117 3.25 -3.76 3.12
N LEU A 118 3.66 -4.75 2.31
CA LEU A 118 4.27 -5.99 2.76
C LEU A 118 5.76 -5.86 3.12
N GLY A 119 6.48 -4.87 2.58
CA GLY A 119 7.95 -4.82 2.54
C GLY A 119 8.69 -4.89 3.88
N ASN A 120 8.05 -4.53 4.99
CA ASN A 120 8.66 -4.53 6.33
C ASN A 120 8.21 -5.71 7.22
N LEU A 121 7.50 -6.67 6.65
CA LEU A 121 7.00 -7.81 7.40
C LEU A 121 8.08 -8.88 7.61
N LYS A 122 8.26 -9.31 8.86
CA LYS A 122 9.13 -10.43 9.22
C LYS A 122 8.38 -11.75 9.10
N ILE A 123 8.38 -12.33 7.91
CA ILE A 123 7.57 -13.52 7.56
C ILE A 123 7.99 -14.76 8.38
N SER A 124 9.23 -14.86 8.85
CA SER A 124 9.72 -15.89 9.79
C SER A 124 8.88 -16.00 11.04
N LYS A 125 8.32 -14.89 11.52
CA LYS A 125 7.52 -14.86 12.74
C LYS A 125 6.08 -15.33 12.53
N PHE A 126 5.69 -15.64 11.29
CA PHE A 126 4.33 -16.02 10.97
C PHE A 126 4.08 -17.49 11.26
N SER A 127 2.90 -17.80 11.77
CA SER A 127 2.40 -19.17 11.82
C SER A 127 2.21 -19.72 10.40
N ASN A 128 2.13 -21.04 10.25
CA ASN A 128 1.87 -21.66 8.95
C ASN A 128 0.55 -21.18 8.31
N SER A 129 -0.49 -20.89 9.11
CA SER A 129 -1.74 -20.33 8.58
C SER A 129 -1.57 -18.90 8.06
N GLN A 130 -0.78 -18.08 8.74
CA GLN A 130 -0.45 -16.71 8.32
C GLN A 130 0.43 -16.71 7.07
N LYS A 131 1.43 -17.60 6.98
CA LYS A 131 2.22 -17.85 5.77
C LYS A 131 1.34 -18.28 4.59
N ALA A 132 0.37 -19.15 4.82
CA ALA A 132 -0.59 -19.55 3.78
C ALA A 132 -1.47 -18.36 3.33
N SER A 133 -1.95 -17.52 4.25
CA SER A 133 -2.69 -16.30 3.91
C SER A 133 -1.84 -15.29 3.12
N TYR A 134 -0.57 -15.14 3.47
CA TYR A 134 0.38 -14.34 2.69
C TYR A 134 0.49 -14.85 1.25
N LEU A 135 0.72 -16.16 1.06
CA LEU A 135 0.81 -16.77 -0.27
C LEU A 135 -0.51 -16.62 -1.06
N LYS A 136 -1.68 -16.62 -0.41
CA LYS A 136 -2.96 -16.33 -1.08
C LYS A 136 -3.02 -14.90 -1.63
N VAL A 137 -2.53 -13.91 -0.86
CA VAL A 137 -2.40 -12.53 -1.33
C VAL A 137 -1.44 -12.43 -2.51
N VAL A 138 -0.30 -13.11 -2.45
CA VAL A 138 0.67 -13.14 -3.58
C VAL A 138 0.04 -13.78 -4.81
N LYS A 139 -0.67 -14.90 -4.65
CA LYS A 139 -1.38 -15.57 -5.75
C LYS A 139 -2.40 -14.66 -6.43
N SER A 140 -3.03 -13.75 -5.68
CA SER A 140 -4.03 -12.82 -6.21
C SER A 140 -3.43 -11.61 -6.95
N MET A 141 -2.11 -11.44 -6.97
CA MET A 141 -1.47 -10.36 -7.73
C MET A 141 -1.57 -10.64 -9.24
N SER A 142 -1.65 -9.58 -10.02
CA SER A 142 -1.71 -9.63 -11.49
C SER A 142 -0.32 -9.73 -12.11
N TYR A 143 0.66 -8.98 -11.60
CA TYR A 143 1.98 -8.86 -12.23
C TYR A 143 3.00 -9.86 -11.68
N ASP A 144 3.60 -10.66 -12.57
CA ASP A 144 4.62 -11.65 -12.20
C ASP A 144 5.85 -11.02 -11.54
N SER A 145 6.24 -9.81 -11.93
CA SER A 145 7.32 -9.07 -11.27
C SER A 145 7.01 -8.78 -9.81
N GLU A 146 5.76 -8.46 -9.49
CA GLU A 146 5.32 -8.18 -8.12
C GLU A 146 5.12 -9.46 -7.32
N LYS A 147 4.62 -10.54 -7.95
CA LYS A 147 4.62 -11.88 -7.36
C LYS A 147 6.04 -12.31 -6.97
N ALA A 148 6.99 -12.18 -7.89
CA ALA A 148 8.39 -12.57 -7.62
C ALA A 148 8.99 -11.78 -6.46
N LYS A 149 8.78 -10.46 -6.39
CA LYS A 149 9.24 -9.64 -5.25
C LYS A 149 8.66 -10.14 -3.91
N ALA A 150 7.38 -10.47 -3.88
CA ALA A 150 6.73 -10.98 -2.68
C ALA A 150 7.22 -12.40 -2.31
N LEU A 151 7.41 -13.28 -3.30
CA LEU A 151 7.99 -14.61 -3.07
C LEU A 151 9.43 -14.53 -2.54
N ILE A 152 10.25 -13.63 -3.07
CA ILE A 152 11.62 -13.40 -2.57
C ILE A 152 11.59 -12.95 -1.10
N LEU A 153 10.67 -12.06 -0.74
CA LEU A 153 10.49 -11.64 0.66
C LEU A 153 10.06 -12.82 1.56
N TYR A 154 9.24 -13.73 1.04
CA TYR A 154 8.81 -14.95 1.73
C TYR A 154 9.94 -15.95 1.94
N ASP A 155 10.81 -16.11 0.93
CA ASP A 155 11.84 -17.15 0.88
C ASP A 155 13.01 -16.93 1.85
N ALA A 156 13.20 -15.71 2.36
CA ALA A 156 14.16 -15.45 3.43
C ALA A 156 13.93 -16.33 4.68
N ASP A 157 12.76 -16.97 4.80
CA ASP A 157 12.31 -17.72 5.98
C ASP A 157 11.61 -19.07 5.63
N TYR A 158 12.04 -19.74 4.55
CA TYR A 158 11.50 -21.04 4.12
C TYR A 158 11.73 -22.14 5.16
N HIS A 159 10.70 -22.96 5.39
CA HIS A 159 10.76 -24.15 6.24
C HIS A 159 10.01 -25.31 5.59
N ASP A 160 10.37 -26.54 5.96
CA ASP A 160 9.81 -27.81 5.48
C ASP A 160 8.32 -27.97 5.87
N ASN A 161 7.43 -27.31 5.12
CA ASN A 161 5.99 -27.52 5.21
C ASN A 161 5.42 -27.80 3.83
N LYS A 162 5.04 -29.05 3.60
CA LYS A 162 4.50 -29.54 2.32
C LYS A 162 3.37 -28.67 1.75
N ASN A 163 2.45 -28.19 2.59
CA ASN A 163 1.33 -27.37 2.12
C ASN A 163 1.79 -25.97 1.67
N LEU A 164 2.73 -25.37 2.39
CA LEU A 164 3.32 -24.09 2.00
C LEU A 164 4.15 -24.21 0.72
N SER A 165 4.92 -25.29 0.58
CA SER A 165 5.66 -25.58 -0.66
C SER A 165 4.71 -25.73 -1.85
N ILE A 166 3.60 -26.48 -1.70
CA ILE A 166 2.59 -26.62 -2.76
C ILE A 166 2.01 -25.26 -3.16
N LEU A 167 1.66 -24.41 -2.19
CA LEU A 167 1.15 -23.06 -2.48
C LEU A 167 2.18 -22.21 -3.22
N TYR A 168 3.43 -22.21 -2.74
CA TYR A 168 4.55 -21.49 -3.35
C TYR A 168 4.78 -21.92 -4.81
N PHE A 169 4.95 -23.22 -5.04
CA PHE A 169 5.18 -23.75 -6.40
C PHE A 169 3.95 -23.61 -7.31
N THR A 170 2.73 -23.59 -6.75
CA THR A 170 1.52 -23.27 -7.53
C THR A 170 1.56 -21.83 -8.04
N ILE A 171 2.03 -20.88 -7.24
CA ILE A 171 2.20 -19.48 -7.68
C ILE A 171 3.26 -19.40 -8.77
N LEU A 172 4.43 -20.02 -8.54
CA LEU A 172 5.50 -20.07 -9.55
C LEU A 172 5.01 -20.65 -10.87
N LYS A 173 4.32 -21.79 -10.85
CA LYS A 173 3.79 -22.43 -12.07
C LYS A 173 2.77 -21.54 -12.80
N GLY A 174 2.05 -20.69 -12.07
CA GLY A 174 1.07 -19.76 -12.64
C GLY A 174 1.66 -18.45 -13.19
N MET A 175 2.97 -18.24 -13.08
CA MET A 175 3.64 -17.07 -13.67
C MET A 175 4.01 -17.36 -15.12
N SER A 176 3.75 -16.40 -15.99
CA SER A 176 4.01 -16.50 -17.43
C SER A 176 5.50 -16.36 -17.75
N TYR A 177 6.21 -15.43 -17.12
CA TYR A 177 7.59 -15.09 -17.50
C TYR A 177 8.63 -15.92 -16.73
N ASP A 178 9.43 -16.70 -17.46
CA ASP A 178 10.53 -17.51 -16.89
C ASP A 178 11.56 -16.68 -16.12
N SER A 179 11.83 -15.45 -16.56
CA SER A 179 12.80 -14.57 -15.90
C SER A 179 12.38 -14.21 -14.47
N TYR A 180 11.10 -13.97 -14.22
CA TYR A 180 10.59 -13.69 -12.86
C TYR A 180 10.47 -14.97 -12.03
N ARG A 181 10.07 -16.08 -12.66
CA ARG A 181 10.06 -17.40 -12.01
C ARG A 181 11.47 -17.80 -11.53
N GLY A 182 12.46 -17.68 -12.41
CA GLY A 182 13.86 -17.96 -12.10
C GLY A 182 14.42 -17.06 -10.99
N LYS A 183 14.06 -15.77 -10.97
CA LYS A 183 14.45 -14.86 -9.88
C LYS A 183 13.92 -15.32 -8.52
N ALA A 184 12.65 -15.69 -8.43
CA ALA A 184 12.08 -16.20 -7.19
C ALA A 184 12.69 -17.55 -6.80
N LEU A 185 12.82 -18.48 -7.75
CA LEU A 185 13.37 -19.81 -7.50
C LEU A 185 14.84 -19.78 -7.06
N ASN A 186 15.67 -18.95 -7.70
CA ASN A 186 17.10 -18.84 -7.35
C ASN A 186 17.28 -18.36 -5.91
N ASN A 187 16.38 -17.53 -5.39
CA ASN A 187 16.44 -17.07 -4.02
C ASN A 187 16.21 -18.21 -3.01
N LEU A 188 15.41 -19.22 -3.39
CA LEU A 188 15.17 -20.41 -2.58
C LEU A 188 16.34 -21.42 -2.59
N LEU A 189 17.24 -21.34 -3.58
CA LEU A 189 18.36 -22.27 -3.73
C LEU A 189 19.69 -21.76 -3.13
N VAL A 190 19.77 -20.47 -2.83
CA VAL A 190 21.01 -19.79 -2.40
C VAL A 190 20.90 -19.22 -0.97
N GLY A 191 19.70 -19.17 -0.39
CA GLY A 191 19.45 -18.85 1.02
C GLY A 191 19.47 -20.10 1.89
#